data_AF-A0A1A8ALA0-F1
#
_entry.id   AF-A0A1A8ALA0-F1
#
_cell.length_a   1.000
_cell.length_b   1.000
_cell.length_c   1.000
_cell.angle_alpha   90.00
_cell.angle_beta   90.00
_cell.angle_gamma   90.00
#
_symmetry.space_group_name_H-M   'P 1'
#
loop_
_entity.id
_entity.type
_entity.pdbx_description
1 polymer ?
#
loop_
_entity_poly.entity_id
_entity_poly.type
_entity_poly.pdbx_seq_one_letter_code
_entity_poly.pdbx_strand_id
1 'polypeptide(L)'
;MENKGSDEVEKLKTKFMSAWHNVKYSWALKLKTSFSRDSPVFLLGKCYHFKAEDDDCFSQTSCEASGEDCATGNVEAFRKDFASRVWLTYREDFAPLPGSTLTSDCGWGCMLRAGQMMLAQALVLHFLGREWTWSEALTLQPLDTETWTATAAKRLVTSLEASLQGAMRTSDSKPSPAPSGQNPGSAEEADAHLKEMNHRTLVSWFGDTSSAPLGLHRFVYLGQTMGKQAGDWYGPSVVAHILKKAVKKAMDPGLAGITAYVSQDCTVYSADVLDCHKAPRAGETPDDTPRNGPAPQPTPPNNRAVVILVPVRLGGERTNPVYFEFAKTTA
;
A
#
# COMPACT_ATOMS: atom_id res chain seq x y z
N MET A 1 -4.28 3.25 46.17
CA MET A 1 -5.20 3.91 45.20
C MET A 1 -4.40 4.77 44.19
N GLU A 2 -3.14 4.44 43.91
CA GLU A 2 -2.18 5.35 43.23
C GLU A 2 -1.91 5.09 41.74
N ASN A 3 -2.37 3.96 41.15
CA ASN A 3 -2.08 3.65 39.74
C ASN A 3 -2.92 4.41 38.71
N LYS A 4 -3.99 5.11 39.12
CA LYS A 4 -4.89 5.76 38.17
C LYS A 4 -4.32 7.07 37.62
N GLY A 5 -3.49 7.76 38.40
CA GLY A 5 -2.88 9.03 38.01
C GLY A 5 -1.71 8.87 37.03
N SER A 6 -0.92 7.81 37.16
CA SER A 6 0.20 7.53 36.24
C SER A 6 -0.28 7.19 34.83
N ASP A 7 -1.34 6.39 34.72
CA ASP A 7 -1.92 5.96 33.44
C ASP A 7 -2.53 7.13 32.67
N GLU A 8 -3.16 8.08 33.36
CA GLU A 8 -3.70 9.29 32.71
C GLU A 8 -2.58 10.21 32.22
N VAL A 9 -1.50 10.34 32.98
CA VAL A 9 -0.32 11.12 32.58
C VAL A 9 0.40 10.49 31.39
N GLU A 10 0.56 9.17 31.35
CA GLU A 10 1.11 8.47 30.19
C GLU A 10 0.23 8.61 28.96
N LYS A 11 -1.09 8.44 29.12
CA LYS A 11 -2.06 8.65 28.02
C LYS A 11 -2.03 10.08 27.50
N LEU A 12 -1.88 11.09 28.38
CA LEU A 12 -1.71 12.48 27.97
C LEU A 12 -0.38 12.69 27.23
N LYS A 13 0.72 12.10 27.72
CA LYS A 13 2.03 12.16 27.05
C LYS A 13 1.97 11.54 25.67
N THR A 14 1.35 10.37 25.51
CA THR A 14 1.21 9.71 24.20
C THR A 14 0.35 10.55 23.25
N LYS A 15 -0.75 11.14 23.74
CA LYS A 15 -1.58 12.06 22.94
C LYS A 15 -0.84 13.33 22.56
N PHE A 16 -0.08 13.92 23.47
CA PHE A 16 0.71 15.11 23.23
C PHE A 16 1.84 14.83 22.24
N MET A 17 2.54 13.70 22.39
CA MET A 17 3.56 13.26 21.44
C MET A 17 2.93 12.97 20.07
N SER A 18 1.77 12.31 20.00
CA SER A 18 1.05 12.11 18.72
C SER A 18 0.69 13.45 18.08
N ALA A 19 0.15 14.40 18.84
CA ALA A 19 -0.17 15.75 18.37
C ALA A 19 1.10 16.49 17.88
N TRP A 20 2.21 16.37 18.61
CA TRP A 20 3.49 16.96 18.22
C TRP A 20 4.06 16.31 16.96
N HIS A 21 3.98 14.98 16.84
CA HIS A 21 4.39 14.26 15.64
C HIS A 21 3.50 14.60 14.44
N ASN A 22 2.19 14.76 14.65
CA ASN A 22 1.26 15.26 13.64
C ASN A 22 1.68 16.67 13.21
N VAL A 23 2.00 17.60 14.13
CA VAL A 23 2.49 18.94 13.74
C VAL A 23 3.83 18.87 13.00
N LYS A 24 4.76 18.03 13.48
CA LYS A 24 6.12 17.90 12.91
C LYS A 24 6.13 17.25 11.53
N TYR A 25 5.27 16.27 11.29
CA TYR A 25 5.24 15.50 10.04
C TYR A 25 4.10 15.90 9.09
N SER A 26 3.04 16.56 9.57
CA SER A 26 1.96 17.11 8.73
C SER A 26 2.24 18.53 8.25
N TRP A 27 3.43 19.10 8.51
CA TRP A 27 3.88 20.31 7.83
C TRP A 27 4.25 19.95 6.38
N ALA A 28 3.22 19.81 5.56
CA ALA A 28 3.33 19.61 4.13
C ALA A 28 3.84 20.93 3.52
N LEU A 29 5.16 21.13 3.52
CA LEU A 29 5.79 22.02 2.56
C LEU A 29 5.27 21.57 1.19
N LYS A 30 4.59 22.46 0.46
CA LYS A 30 4.22 22.25 -0.95
C LYS A 30 5.51 22.08 -1.74
N LEU A 31 6.09 20.89 -1.72
CA LEU A 31 7.16 20.50 -2.61
C LEU A 31 6.49 20.41 -3.97
N LYS A 32 6.62 21.50 -4.75
CA LYS A 32 6.30 21.47 -6.16
C LYS A 32 7.30 20.51 -6.82
N THR A 33 6.90 19.27 -7.01
CA THR A 33 7.72 18.26 -7.67
C THR A 33 7.83 18.64 -9.14
N SER A 34 9.04 18.96 -9.59
CA SER A 34 9.35 19.20 -11.01
C SER A 34 10.00 17.94 -11.59
N PHE A 35 9.41 17.38 -12.64
CA PHE A 35 10.04 16.32 -13.43
C PHE A 35 10.74 16.93 -14.64
N SER A 36 11.93 16.42 -14.96
CA SER A 36 12.57 16.72 -16.24
C SER A 36 11.67 16.21 -17.36
N ARG A 37 11.48 17.00 -18.43
CA ARG A 37 10.76 16.55 -19.62
C ARG A 37 11.64 15.66 -20.51
N ASP A 38 12.96 15.76 -20.35
CA ASP A 38 13.95 15.10 -21.20
C ASP A 38 14.41 13.74 -20.65
N SER A 39 13.96 13.37 -19.45
CA SER A 39 14.37 12.12 -18.79
C SER A 39 13.15 11.25 -18.52
N PRO A 40 13.22 9.94 -18.81
CA PRO A 40 12.14 9.03 -18.50
C PRO A 40 11.92 8.93 -16.99
N VAL A 41 10.67 8.76 -16.60
CA VAL A 41 10.27 8.43 -15.22
C VAL A 41 9.93 6.95 -15.17
N PHE A 42 10.62 6.22 -14.29
CA PHE A 42 10.32 4.82 -14.04
C PHE A 42 9.45 4.67 -12.78
N LEU A 43 8.38 3.88 -12.89
CA LEU A 43 7.52 3.52 -11.78
C LEU A 43 7.27 2.01 -11.84
N LEU A 44 7.89 1.23 -10.94
CA LEU A 44 7.62 -0.19 -10.75
C LEU A 44 7.67 -0.98 -12.07
N GLY A 45 8.78 -0.86 -12.81
CA GLY A 45 9.03 -1.52 -14.09
C GLY A 45 8.37 -0.88 -15.32
N LYS A 46 7.59 0.20 -15.17
CA LYS A 46 7.06 0.98 -16.30
C LYS A 46 7.85 2.25 -16.55
N CYS A 47 8.03 2.60 -17.81
CA CYS A 47 8.72 3.79 -18.26
C CYS A 47 7.72 4.81 -18.83
N TYR A 48 7.80 6.05 -18.37
CA TYR A 48 6.96 7.17 -18.79
C TYR A 48 7.85 8.27 -19.38
N HIS A 49 7.52 8.76 -20.58
CA HIS A 49 8.24 9.81 -21.29
C HIS A 49 7.36 11.06 -21.41
N PHE A 50 7.82 12.20 -20.90
CA PHE A 50 7.02 13.43 -20.87
C PHE A 50 7.27 14.37 -22.06
N LYS A 51 8.07 13.91 -23.03
CA LYS A 51 8.30 14.59 -24.31
C LYS A 51 7.35 14.01 -25.37
N ALA A 52 6.80 14.87 -26.24
CA ALA A 52 6.17 14.39 -27.47
C ALA A 52 7.27 13.81 -28.37
N GLU A 53 7.06 12.62 -28.93
CA GLU A 53 7.91 12.11 -30.00
C GLU A 53 7.64 12.93 -31.26
N ASP A 54 8.31 14.07 -31.40
CA ASP A 54 8.45 14.75 -32.69
C ASP A 54 9.67 14.15 -33.42
N ASP A 55 9.45 13.73 -34.68
CA ASP A 55 10.40 13.26 -35.71
C ASP A 55 10.78 11.76 -35.78
N ASP A 56 9.98 10.96 -36.52
CA ASP A 56 10.39 10.35 -37.81
C ASP A 56 9.26 9.50 -38.45
N CYS A 57 8.43 10.09 -39.32
CA CYS A 57 7.76 9.36 -40.42
C CYS A 57 7.42 10.32 -41.56
N PHE A 58 8.29 10.39 -42.56
CA PHE A 58 7.98 10.95 -43.87
C PHE A 58 6.97 10.06 -44.60
N SER A 59 5.68 10.36 -44.49
CA SER A 59 4.77 10.22 -45.62
C SER A 59 3.57 11.14 -45.45
N GLN A 60 3.42 12.06 -46.39
CA GLN A 60 2.32 13.00 -46.53
C GLN A 60 0.95 12.32 -46.41
N THR A 61 0.11 12.79 -45.50
CA THR A 61 -1.29 13.15 -45.78
C THR A 61 -1.88 13.93 -44.60
N SER A 62 -2.61 14.98 -44.94
CA SER A 62 -3.18 16.01 -44.08
C SER A 62 -4.15 15.48 -43.01
N CYS A 63 -3.88 15.79 -41.75
CA CYS A 63 -4.90 15.86 -40.68
C CYS A 63 -4.40 16.77 -39.54
N GLU A 64 -5.03 17.93 -39.40
CA GLU A 64 -4.83 18.85 -38.28
C GLU A 64 -5.54 18.31 -37.03
N ALA A 65 -4.78 17.70 -36.11
CA ALA A 65 -5.19 17.47 -34.73
C ALA A 65 -3.96 17.32 -33.80
N SER A 66 -3.68 18.40 -33.06
CA SER A 66 -3.04 18.49 -31.73
C SER A 66 -1.88 17.55 -31.35
N GLY A 67 -0.64 18.00 -31.61
CA GLY A 67 0.58 17.44 -31.01
C GLY A 67 0.73 17.61 -29.48
N GLU A 68 -0.13 18.41 -28.83
CA GLU A 68 -0.17 18.55 -27.36
C GLU A 68 -0.80 17.34 -26.64
N ASP A 69 -1.60 16.53 -27.32
CA ASP A 69 -2.42 15.48 -26.70
C ASP A 69 -1.58 14.25 -26.32
N CYS A 70 -0.56 13.90 -27.12
CA CYS A 70 0.29 12.73 -26.90
C CYS A 70 1.22 12.89 -25.68
N ALA A 71 1.82 14.07 -25.49
CA ALA A 71 2.66 14.35 -24.32
C ALA A 71 1.84 14.45 -23.03
N THR A 72 0.62 14.99 -23.11
CA THR A 72 -0.31 15.09 -21.98
C THR A 72 -0.78 13.70 -21.55
N GLY A 73 -1.02 12.79 -22.49
CA GLY A 73 -1.41 11.40 -22.21
C GLY A 73 -0.40 10.62 -21.37
N ASN A 74 0.91 10.80 -21.58
CA ASN A 74 1.93 10.08 -20.81
C ASN A 74 2.03 10.59 -19.35
N VAL A 75 1.85 11.91 -19.14
CA VAL A 75 1.82 12.51 -17.80
C VAL A 75 0.57 12.08 -17.04
N GLU A 76 -0.60 12.08 -17.66
CA GLU A 76 -1.84 11.64 -17.02
C GLU A 76 -1.82 10.14 -16.72
N ALA A 77 -1.29 9.32 -17.64
CA ALA A 77 -1.08 7.90 -17.41
C ALA A 77 -0.17 7.65 -16.21
N PHE A 78 0.95 8.39 -16.09
CA PHE A 78 1.81 8.34 -14.91
C PHE A 78 1.07 8.72 -13.64
N ARG A 79 0.35 9.86 -13.64
CA ARG A 79 -0.40 10.33 -12.46
C ARG A 79 -1.47 9.34 -12.04
N LYS A 80 -2.20 8.76 -12.98
CA LYS A 80 -3.22 7.75 -12.72
C LYS A 80 -2.60 6.49 -12.14
N ASP A 81 -1.49 6.01 -12.71
CA ASP A 81 -0.80 4.83 -12.19
C ASP A 81 -0.24 5.05 -10.78
N PHE A 82 0.40 6.20 -10.56
CA PHE A 82 0.93 6.61 -9.25
C PHE A 82 -0.18 6.70 -8.19
N ALA A 83 -1.29 7.38 -8.50
CA ALA A 83 -2.41 7.54 -7.58
C ALA A 83 -3.22 6.24 -7.36
N SER A 84 -3.06 5.25 -8.23
CA SER A 84 -3.67 3.92 -8.07
C SER A 84 -2.90 3.03 -7.09
N ARG A 85 -1.69 3.41 -6.67
CA ARG A 85 -0.90 2.60 -5.74
C ARG A 85 -1.47 2.72 -4.33
N VAL A 86 -1.55 1.60 -3.62
CA VAL A 86 -2.04 1.57 -2.24
C VAL A 86 -1.10 2.36 -1.33
N TRP A 87 -1.58 3.46 -0.78
CA TRP A 87 -0.83 4.32 0.12
C TRP A 87 -1.28 4.12 1.57
N LEU A 88 -0.33 3.70 2.42
CA LEU A 88 -0.57 3.44 3.84
C LEU A 88 0.31 4.38 4.66
N THR A 89 -0.33 5.22 5.47
CA THR A 89 0.30 6.25 6.29
C THR A 89 0.24 5.89 7.76
N TYR A 90 0.85 6.74 8.59
CA TYR A 90 0.55 6.72 10.01
C TYR A 90 -0.95 6.88 10.27
N ARG A 91 -1.41 6.22 11.33
CA ARG A 91 -2.78 6.27 11.83
C ARG A 91 -2.77 6.42 13.35
N GLU A 92 -3.87 6.92 13.86
CA GLU A 92 -4.15 7.04 15.28
C GLU A 92 -5.59 6.58 15.56
N ASP A 93 -5.93 6.51 16.84
CA ASP A 93 -7.25 6.09 17.35
C ASP A 93 -7.67 4.65 16.96
N PHE A 94 -6.71 3.80 16.64
CA PHE A 94 -6.94 2.35 16.52
C PHE A 94 -6.88 1.65 17.89
N ALA A 95 -7.36 0.41 17.97
CA ALA A 95 -7.32 -0.38 19.21
C ALA A 95 -5.87 -0.59 19.71
N PRO A 96 -5.61 -0.69 21.03
CA PRO A 96 -4.25 -0.84 21.55
C PRO A 96 -3.45 -1.97 20.88
N LEU A 97 -2.20 -1.69 20.53
CA LEU A 97 -1.33 -2.66 19.87
C LEU A 97 -0.90 -3.78 20.83
N PRO A 98 -0.66 -5.01 20.33
CA PRO A 98 -0.31 -6.16 21.14
C PRO A 98 0.85 -5.86 22.11
N GLY A 99 0.65 -6.16 23.40
CA GLY A 99 1.67 -5.96 24.43
C GLY A 99 1.97 -4.49 24.77
N SER A 100 1.10 -3.55 24.40
CA SER A 100 1.30 -2.11 24.65
C SER A 100 -0.02 -1.38 24.88
N THR A 101 0.08 -0.10 25.25
CA THR A 101 -1.04 0.85 25.33
C THR A 101 -1.10 1.78 24.11
N LEU A 102 -0.21 1.61 23.12
CA LEU A 102 -0.12 2.48 21.96
C LEU A 102 -1.32 2.29 21.02
N THR A 103 -1.98 3.41 20.70
CA THR A 103 -3.11 3.51 19.76
C THR A 103 -2.76 4.36 18.53
N SER A 104 -1.46 4.60 18.30
CA SER A 104 -0.94 5.36 17.17
C SER A 104 0.44 4.82 16.78
N ASP A 105 0.74 4.83 15.48
CA ASP A 105 2.05 4.48 14.94
C ASP A 105 2.88 5.70 14.51
N CYS A 106 2.35 6.90 14.76
CA CYS A 106 3.05 8.16 14.49
C CYS A 106 4.41 8.19 15.18
N GLY A 107 5.46 8.43 14.38
CA GLY A 107 6.84 8.60 14.87
C GLY A 107 7.68 7.33 14.93
N TRP A 108 7.11 6.13 14.74
CA TRP A 108 7.88 4.87 14.82
C TRP A 108 7.46 3.81 13.78
N GLY A 109 6.21 3.83 13.29
CA GLY A 109 5.66 2.80 12.39
C GLY A 109 6.09 2.87 10.92
N CYS A 110 6.94 3.81 10.52
CA CYS A 110 7.17 4.12 9.10
C CYS A 110 7.63 2.92 8.27
N MET A 111 8.55 2.12 8.80
CA MET A 111 9.06 0.94 8.08
C MET A 111 8.00 -0.16 7.98
N LEU A 112 7.10 -0.27 8.96
CA LEU A 112 5.97 -1.20 8.88
C LEU A 112 5.00 -0.77 7.79
N ARG A 113 4.66 0.53 7.71
CA ARG A 113 3.83 1.09 6.64
C ARG A 113 4.44 0.91 5.25
N ALA A 114 5.75 1.16 5.11
CA ALA A 114 6.47 0.89 3.88
C ALA A 114 6.41 -0.59 3.48
N GLY A 115 6.58 -1.50 4.45
CA GLY A 115 6.43 -2.95 4.23
C GLY A 115 5.01 -3.34 3.82
N GLN A 116 3.98 -2.73 4.43
CA GLN A 116 2.59 -2.94 4.03
C GLN A 116 2.35 -2.48 2.58
N MET A 117 2.83 -1.30 2.19
CA MET A 117 2.70 -0.81 0.80
C MET A 117 3.42 -1.71 -0.20
N MET A 118 4.61 -2.19 0.13
CA MET A 118 5.37 -3.13 -0.71
C MET A 118 4.61 -4.44 -0.91
N LEU A 119 4.06 -5.02 0.18
CA LEU A 119 3.26 -6.23 0.09
C LEU A 119 1.95 -5.98 -0.65
N ALA A 120 1.25 -4.87 -0.39
CA ALA A 120 0.02 -4.49 -1.09
C ALA A 120 0.27 -4.39 -2.60
N GLN A 121 1.37 -3.78 -3.03
CA GLN A 121 1.73 -3.72 -4.44
C GLN A 121 2.00 -5.09 -5.06
N ALA A 122 2.63 -6.02 -4.32
CA ALA A 122 2.80 -7.40 -4.79
C ALA A 122 1.44 -8.12 -4.96
N LEU A 123 0.49 -7.87 -4.07
CA LEU A 123 -0.87 -8.41 -4.18
C LEU A 123 -1.65 -7.76 -5.33
N VAL A 124 -1.49 -6.45 -5.57
CA VAL A 124 -2.08 -5.77 -6.73
C VAL A 124 -1.55 -6.39 -8.02
N LEU A 125 -0.24 -6.63 -8.11
CA LEU A 125 0.37 -7.30 -9.27
C LEU A 125 -0.22 -8.70 -9.50
N HIS A 126 -0.42 -9.47 -8.43
CA HIS A 126 -0.95 -10.83 -8.50
C HIS A 126 -2.44 -10.89 -8.88
N PHE A 127 -3.29 -10.08 -8.25
CA PHE A 127 -4.75 -10.16 -8.42
C PHE A 127 -5.32 -9.27 -9.52
N LEU A 128 -4.67 -8.15 -9.81
CA LEU A 128 -5.19 -7.11 -10.71
C LEU A 128 -4.28 -6.93 -11.94
N GLY A 129 -3.00 -7.28 -11.83
CA GLY A 129 -2.00 -7.10 -12.86
C GLY A 129 -1.30 -5.74 -12.80
N ARG A 130 -0.12 -5.63 -13.41
CA ARG A 130 0.69 -4.39 -13.40
C ARG A 130 -0.03 -3.24 -14.12
N GLU A 131 -0.79 -3.55 -15.16
CA GLU A 131 -1.50 -2.57 -15.99
C GLU A 131 -2.73 -1.97 -15.29
N TRP A 132 -3.21 -2.59 -14.23
CA TRP A 132 -4.41 -2.11 -13.55
C TRP A 132 -4.19 -0.76 -12.88
N THR A 133 -5.15 0.14 -13.11
CA THR A 133 -5.27 1.45 -12.46
C THR A 133 -6.66 1.61 -11.87
N TRP A 134 -6.76 2.25 -10.71
CA TRP A 134 -8.03 2.51 -10.07
C TRP A 134 -8.77 3.65 -10.78
N SER A 135 -10.05 3.43 -11.10
CA SER A 135 -10.85 4.36 -11.89
C SER A 135 -11.01 5.73 -11.22
N GLU A 136 -11.07 5.74 -9.88
CA GLU A 136 -11.25 6.94 -9.06
C GLU A 136 -9.91 7.56 -8.58
N ALA A 137 -8.77 7.09 -9.10
CA ALA A 137 -7.45 7.54 -8.65
C ALA A 137 -7.22 9.05 -8.81
N LEU A 138 -7.76 9.65 -9.88
CA LEU A 138 -7.64 11.09 -10.15
C LEU A 138 -8.83 11.91 -9.62
N THR A 139 -9.92 11.25 -9.20
CA THR A 139 -11.10 11.92 -8.61
C THR A 139 -10.97 12.10 -7.12
N LEU A 140 -10.03 11.38 -6.47
CA LEU A 140 -9.56 11.76 -5.16
C LEU A 140 -9.00 13.18 -5.25
N GLN A 141 -9.79 14.14 -4.79
CA GLN A 141 -9.24 15.45 -4.47
C GLN A 141 -8.03 15.22 -3.56
N PRO A 142 -6.94 16.00 -3.71
CA PRO A 142 -5.89 16.01 -2.71
C PRO A 142 -6.60 16.11 -1.37
N LEU A 143 -6.48 15.07 -0.54
CA LEU A 143 -6.87 15.19 0.86
C LEU A 143 -5.83 16.14 1.42
N ASP A 144 -6.05 17.43 1.19
CA ASP A 144 -5.22 18.52 1.66
C ASP A 144 -5.13 18.26 3.16
N THR A 145 -3.95 17.87 3.63
CA THR A 145 -3.69 17.69 5.05
C THR A 145 -3.97 19.01 5.80
N GLU A 146 -3.97 20.13 5.05
CA GLU A 146 -4.49 21.44 5.44
C GLU A 146 -6.02 21.47 5.64
N THR A 147 -6.85 20.78 4.84
CA THR A 147 -8.29 20.71 5.07
C THR A 147 -8.65 19.84 6.26
N TRP A 148 -7.91 18.78 6.60
CA TRP A 148 -8.19 18.04 7.84
C TRP A 148 -7.86 18.89 9.07
N THR A 149 -6.69 19.53 9.13
CA THR A 149 -6.34 20.41 10.26
C THR A 149 -7.24 21.64 10.33
N ALA A 150 -7.60 22.24 9.18
CA ALA A 150 -8.59 23.31 9.14
C ALA A 150 -10.00 22.83 9.47
N THR A 151 -10.40 21.61 9.14
CA THR A 151 -11.72 21.05 9.49
C THR A 151 -11.77 20.57 10.93
N ALA A 152 -10.66 20.11 11.51
CA ALA A 152 -10.53 19.80 12.93
C ALA A 152 -10.46 21.07 13.78
N ALA A 153 -9.70 22.08 13.33
CA ALA A 153 -9.70 23.41 13.93
C ALA A 153 -11.08 24.08 13.78
N LYS A 154 -11.72 23.99 12.61
CA LYS A 154 -13.12 24.44 12.43
C LYS A 154 -14.06 23.64 13.30
N ARG A 155 -13.94 22.30 13.42
CA ARG A 155 -14.80 21.52 14.35
C ARG A 155 -14.58 21.89 15.81
N LEU A 156 -13.35 22.21 16.22
CA LEU A 156 -13.06 22.69 17.57
C LEU A 156 -13.61 24.10 17.79
N VAL A 157 -13.45 25.00 16.82
CA VAL A 157 -13.97 26.37 16.85
C VAL A 157 -15.50 26.35 16.78
N THR A 158 -16.11 25.57 15.90
CA THR A 158 -17.56 25.36 15.78
C THR A 158 -18.13 24.62 17.00
N SER A 159 -17.38 23.70 17.62
CA SER A 159 -17.79 23.07 18.90
C SER A 159 -17.71 24.06 20.06
N LEU A 160 -16.77 25.00 20.03
CA LEU A 160 -16.62 26.06 21.02
C LEU A 160 -17.69 27.16 20.80
N GLU A 161 -17.96 27.52 19.56
CA GLU A 161 -19.00 28.47 19.14
C GLU A 161 -20.41 27.89 19.36
N ALA A 162 -20.64 26.60 19.11
CA ALA A 162 -21.90 25.92 19.42
C ALA A 162 -22.12 25.74 20.92
N SER A 163 -21.05 25.68 21.72
CA SER A 163 -21.14 25.75 23.18
C SER A 163 -21.46 27.16 23.69
N LEU A 164 -21.30 28.19 22.85
CA LEU A 164 -21.57 29.60 23.17
C LEU A 164 -22.89 30.10 22.56
N GLN A 165 -23.46 29.41 21.58
CA GLN A 165 -24.66 29.83 20.86
C GLN A 165 -25.69 28.70 20.85
N GLY A 166 -26.51 28.69 21.90
CA GLY A 166 -27.78 27.97 21.88
C GLY A 166 -28.76 28.59 20.89
N ALA A 167 -29.39 27.72 20.10
CA ALA A 167 -30.63 27.89 19.32
C ALA A 167 -30.58 28.63 17.96
N MET A 168 -30.80 27.87 16.85
CA MET A 168 -32.04 27.90 16.02
C MET A 168 -31.82 27.53 14.52
N ARG A 169 -32.31 26.33 14.15
CA ARG A 169 -33.00 25.82 12.93
C ARG A 169 -32.69 26.23 11.45
N THR A 170 -32.43 25.16 10.66
CA THR A 170 -33.01 24.67 9.37
C THR A 170 -32.97 25.47 8.05
N SER A 171 -32.46 24.86 6.96
CA SER A 171 -33.27 24.38 5.79
C SER A 171 -32.43 23.81 4.62
N ASP A 172 -33.03 22.86 3.90
CA ASP A 172 -32.53 22.00 2.80
C ASP A 172 -32.15 22.68 1.47
N SER A 173 -31.29 22.02 0.67
CA SER A 173 -31.46 21.95 -0.81
C SER A 173 -30.72 20.75 -1.44
N LYS A 174 -31.34 20.22 -2.50
CA LYS A 174 -31.09 18.95 -3.22
C LYS A 174 -30.38 19.25 -4.55
N PRO A 175 -29.48 18.41 -5.11
CA PRO A 175 -29.03 18.56 -6.50
C PRO A 175 -29.58 17.50 -7.47
N SER A 176 -29.78 17.92 -8.72
CA SER A 176 -30.23 17.12 -9.89
C SER A 176 -29.04 16.69 -10.78
N PRO A 177 -29.22 15.73 -11.73
CA PRO A 177 -28.15 14.85 -12.20
C PRO A 177 -27.48 15.26 -13.53
N ALA A 178 -26.29 14.68 -13.78
CA ALA A 178 -25.44 14.83 -14.96
C ALA A 178 -25.67 13.71 -16.02
N PRO A 179 -25.17 13.86 -17.27
CA PRO A 179 -25.63 13.10 -18.44
C PRO A 179 -24.87 11.80 -18.72
N SER A 180 -25.53 10.94 -19.48
CA SER A 180 -25.19 9.55 -19.86
C SER A 180 -23.97 9.40 -20.77
N GLY A 181 -23.01 8.59 -20.35
CA GLY A 181 -21.89 8.07 -21.15
C GLY A 181 -22.14 6.64 -21.68
N GLN A 182 -21.45 6.32 -22.76
CA GLN A 182 -21.57 5.14 -23.63
C GLN A 182 -21.40 3.80 -22.89
N ASN A 183 -22.22 2.79 -23.25
CA ASN A 183 -22.21 1.45 -22.65
C ASN A 183 -21.03 0.58 -23.16
N PRO A 184 -20.07 0.20 -22.30
CA PRO A 184 -19.16 -0.92 -22.58
C PRO A 184 -19.93 -2.26 -22.51
N GLY A 185 -19.41 -3.31 -23.15
CA GLY A 185 -20.07 -4.62 -23.20
C GLY A 185 -20.17 -5.29 -21.82
N SER A 186 -21.25 -6.05 -21.59
CA SER A 186 -21.57 -6.69 -20.30
C SER A 186 -20.43 -7.53 -19.68
N ALA A 187 -19.53 -8.09 -20.50
CA ALA A 187 -18.39 -8.87 -20.02
C ALA A 187 -17.23 -7.99 -19.48
N GLU A 188 -16.96 -6.84 -20.11
CA GLU A 188 -15.91 -5.90 -19.68
C GLU A 188 -16.33 -5.21 -18.38
N GLU A 189 -17.60 -4.85 -18.26
CA GLU A 189 -18.17 -4.28 -17.03
C GLU A 189 -18.10 -5.27 -15.86
N ALA A 190 -18.37 -6.56 -16.11
CA ALA A 190 -18.25 -7.61 -15.10
C ALA A 190 -16.80 -7.82 -14.64
N ASP A 191 -15.82 -7.81 -15.55
CA ASP A 191 -14.40 -7.90 -15.21
C ASP A 191 -13.92 -6.68 -14.40
N ALA A 192 -14.34 -5.47 -14.79
CA ALA A 192 -14.03 -4.25 -14.05
C ALA A 192 -14.61 -4.28 -12.63
N HIS A 193 -15.84 -4.73 -12.47
CA HIS A 193 -16.48 -4.90 -11.17
C HIS A 193 -15.76 -5.95 -10.29
N LEU A 194 -15.34 -7.08 -10.89
CA LEU A 194 -14.56 -8.10 -10.18
C LEU A 194 -13.21 -7.54 -9.70
N LYS A 195 -12.51 -6.76 -10.53
CA LYS A 195 -11.25 -6.11 -10.17
C LYS A 195 -11.42 -5.08 -9.06
N GLU A 196 -12.49 -4.29 -9.08
CA GLU A 196 -12.82 -3.36 -7.99
C GLU A 196 -13.11 -4.10 -6.67
N MET A 197 -13.85 -5.21 -6.72
CA MET A 197 -14.09 -6.05 -5.54
C MET A 197 -12.78 -6.65 -5.00
N ASN A 198 -11.91 -7.15 -5.88
CA ASN A 198 -10.60 -7.66 -5.50
C ASN A 198 -9.72 -6.57 -4.87
N HIS A 199 -9.74 -5.35 -5.42
CA HIS A 199 -9.04 -4.19 -4.87
C HIS A 199 -9.53 -3.85 -3.46
N ARG A 200 -10.85 -3.79 -3.24
CA ARG A 200 -11.44 -3.51 -1.91
C ARG A 200 -11.09 -4.58 -0.89
N THR A 201 -11.18 -5.85 -1.28
CA THR A 201 -10.77 -6.97 -0.42
C THR A 201 -9.29 -6.86 -0.07
N LEU A 202 -8.43 -6.59 -1.05
CA LEU A 202 -7.00 -6.41 -0.84
C LEU A 202 -6.73 -5.29 0.16
N VAL A 203 -7.31 -4.11 -0.02
CA VAL A 203 -7.14 -2.97 0.90
C VAL A 203 -7.62 -3.31 2.31
N SER A 204 -8.72 -4.07 2.43
CA SER A 204 -9.26 -4.49 3.73
C SER A 204 -8.28 -5.33 4.55
N TRP A 205 -7.40 -6.10 3.90
CA TRP A 205 -6.39 -6.91 4.58
C TRP A 205 -5.36 -6.09 5.35
N PHE A 206 -5.18 -4.82 5.01
CA PHE A 206 -4.20 -3.91 5.61
C PHE A 206 -4.80 -2.97 6.68
N GLY A 207 -6.09 -3.10 6.99
CA GLY A 207 -6.77 -2.27 7.99
C GLY A 207 -6.08 -2.29 9.37
N ASP A 208 -6.18 -1.20 10.11
CA ASP A 208 -5.60 -1.04 11.45
C ASP A 208 -6.47 -1.67 12.55
N THR A 209 -6.81 -2.93 12.35
CA THR A 209 -7.60 -3.74 13.29
C THR A 209 -6.88 -5.04 13.59
N SER A 210 -7.20 -5.65 14.73
CA SER A 210 -6.66 -6.95 15.12
C SER A 210 -7.12 -8.11 14.22
N SER A 211 -8.21 -7.93 13.46
CA SER A 211 -8.75 -8.92 12.53
C SER A 211 -8.08 -8.89 11.15
N ALA A 212 -7.45 -7.78 10.77
CA ALA A 212 -6.82 -7.63 9.47
C ALA A 212 -5.56 -8.50 9.36
N PRO A 213 -5.47 -9.45 8.40
CA PRO A 213 -4.39 -10.42 8.34
C PRO A 213 -3.02 -9.80 8.01
N LEU A 214 -3.00 -8.64 7.36
CA LEU A 214 -1.80 -7.89 6.96
C LEU A 214 -1.78 -6.48 7.58
N GLY A 215 -2.61 -6.27 8.61
CA GLY A 215 -2.72 -5.01 9.35
C GLY A 215 -1.55 -4.76 10.30
N LEU A 216 -1.45 -3.53 10.80
CA LEU A 216 -0.38 -3.10 11.71
C LEU A 216 -0.33 -3.95 12.99
N HIS A 217 -1.48 -4.24 13.61
CA HIS A 217 -1.58 -5.08 14.80
C HIS A 217 -0.93 -6.45 14.59
N ARG A 218 -1.17 -7.06 13.41
CA ARG A 218 -0.60 -8.35 13.07
C ARG A 218 0.92 -8.25 12.87
N PHE A 219 1.40 -7.19 12.24
CA PHE A 219 2.84 -6.99 12.04
C PHE A 219 3.58 -6.79 13.36
N VAL A 220 3.02 -5.98 14.28
CA VAL A 220 3.59 -5.79 15.63
C VAL A 220 3.60 -7.10 16.41
N TYR A 221 2.50 -7.85 16.41
CA TYR A 221 2.43 -9.17 17.03
C TYR A 221 3.51 -10.13 16.50
N LEU A 222 3.74 -10.16 15.19
CA LEU A 222 4.78 -10.99 14.59
C LEU A 222 6.19 -10.47 14.93
N GLY A 223 6.36 -9.16 15.03
CA GLY A 223 7.59 -8.49 15.47
C GLY A 223 8.02 -8.88 16.89
N GLN A 224 7.08 -9.14 17.80
CA GLN A 224 7.38 -9.64 19.15
C GLN A 224 8.18 -10.93 19.14
N THR A 225 7.92 -11.82 18.18
CA THR A 225 8.68 -13.06 18.01
C THR A 225 10.11 -12.85 17.47
N MET A 226 10.49 -11.60 17.22
CA MET A 226 11.79 -11.15 16.70
C MET A 226 12.43 -10.11 17.64
N GLY A 227 11.95 -10.02 18.89
CA GLY A 227 12.45 -9.07 19.88
C GLY A 227 12.06 -7.62 19.62
N LYS A 228 11.02 -7.37 18.82
CA LYS A 228 10.48 -6.01 18.58
C LYS A 228 9.18 -5.80 19.33
N GLN A 229 8.94 -4.57 19.77
CA GLN A 229 7.70 -4.16 20.44
C GLN A 229 7.04 -3.00 19.70
N ALA A 230 5.82 -2.65 20.10
CA ALA A 230 5.20 -1.42 19.62
C ALA A 230 6.03 -0.22 20.11
N GLY A 231 6.30 0.75 19.24
CA GLY A 231 7.18 1.88 19.53
C GLY A 231 8.64 1.69 19.10
N ASP A 232 9.08 0.46 18.86
CA ASP A 232 10.45 0.20 18.40
C ASP A 232 10.66 0.66 16.96
N TRP A 233 11.93 0.95 16.62
CA TRP A 233 12.34 1.09 15.23
C TRP A 233 12.51 -0.29 14.56
N TYR A 234 11.90 -0.45 13.39
CA TYR A 234 11.98 -1.64 12.55
C TYR A 234 12.89 -1.37 11.35
N GLY A 235 13.87 -2.25 11.11
CA GLY A 235 14.70 -2.19 9.91
C GLY A 235 14.14 -3.03 8.75
N PRO A 236 14.55 -2.78 7.50
CA PRO A 236 14.03 -3.48 6.32
C PRO A 236 14.11 -5.01 6.41
N SER A 237 15.22 -5.57 6.93
CA SER A 237 15.39 -7.02 7.06
C SER A 237 14.38 -7.65 8.02
N VAL A 238 14.12 -6.99 9.16
CA VAL A 238 13.12 -7.46 10.14
C VAL A 238 11.73 -7.41 9.52
N VAL A 239 11.39 -6.31 8.85
CA VAL A 239 10.09 -6.17 8.17
C VAL A 239 9.92 -7.21 7.08
N ALA A 240 10.94 -7.51 6.27
CA ALA A 240 10.86 -8.55 5.25
C ALA A 240 10.48 -9.93 5.84
N HIS A 241 11.07 -10.30 6.98
CA HIS A 241 10.70 -11.53 7.66
C HIS A 241 9.32 -11.46 8.36
N ILE A 242 8.88 -10.28 8.81
CA ILE A 242 7.50 -10.07 9.27
C ILE A 242 6.52 -10.31 8.13
N LEU A 243 6.76 -9.75 6.93
CA LEU A 243 5.93 -9.99 5.74
C LEU A 243 5.86 -11.49 5.42
N LYS A 244 7.00 -12.18 5.43
CA LYS A 244 7.05 -13.64 5.24
C LYS A 244 6.21 -14.42 6.25
N LYS A 245 6.30 -14.06 7.54
CA LYS A 245 5.47 -14.68 8.58
C LYS A 245 3.99 -14.32 8.44
N ALA A 246 3.67 -13.09 8.03
CA ALA A 246 2.30 -12.59 7.89
C ALA A 246 1.57 -13.34 6.80
N VAL A 247 2.15 -13.43 5.59
CA VAL A 247 1.60 -14.19 4.47
C VAL A 247 1.45 -15.68 4.83
N LYS A 248 2.48 -16.29 5.43
CA LYS A 248 2.43 -17.72 5.84
C LYS A 248 1.32 -18.01 6.88
N LYS A 249 1.03 -17.07 7.77
CA LYS A 249 0.04 -17.24 8.85
C LYS A 249 -1.31 -16.59 8.52
N ALA A 250 -1.49 -16.02 7.34
CA ALA A 250 -2.77 -15.50 6.92
C ALA A 250 -3.73 -16.66 6.69
N MET A 251 -4.89 -16.60 7.33
CA MET A 251 -5.93 -17.64 7.20
C MET A 251 -7.00 -17.26 6.16
N ASP A 252 -6.89 -16.06 5.58
CA ASP A 252 -7.82 -15.58 4.57
C ASP A 252 -7.71 -16.46 3.31
N PRO A 253 -8.82 -17.03 2.81
CA PRO A 253 -8.81 -17.88 1.62
C PRO A 253 -8.29 -17.16 0.38
N GLY A 254 -8.47 -15.84 0.27
CA GLY A 254 -7.96 -15.05 -0.85
C GLY A 254 -6.44 -14.97 -0.86
N LEU A 255 -5.77 -15.13 0.28
CA LEU A 255 -4.31 -15.18 0.38
C LEU A 255 -3.73 -16.60 0.21
N ALA A 256 -4.59 -17.61 0.04
CA ALA A 256 -4.15 -18.98 -0.13
C ALA A 256 -3.32 -19.15 -1.41
N GLY A 257 -2.14 -19.77 -1.27
CA GLY A 257 -1.22 -19.99 -2.40
C GLY A 257 -0.20 -18.88 -2.61
N ILE A 258 -0.32 -17.76 -1.88
CA ILE A 258 0.72 -16.72 -1.84
C ILE A 258 1.72 -17.09 -0.75
N THR A 259 3.00 -17.03 -1.10
CA THR A 259 4.12 -17.26 -0.18
C THR A 259 5.12 -16.13 -0.30
N ALA A 260 6.08 -16.06 0.62
CA ALA A 260 7.18 -15.13 0.51
C ALA A 260 8.52 -15.78 0.84
N TYR A 261 9.53 -15.42 0.06
CA TYR A 261 10.92 -15.80 0.23
C TYR A 261 11.72 -14.56 0.63
N VAL A 262 12.60 -14.70 1.63
CA VAL A 262 13.52 -13.64 2.04
C VAL A 262 14.92 -14.19 1.81
N SER A 263 15.71 -13.51 0.98
CA SER A 263 17.08 -13.94 0.67
C SER A 263 17.95 -13.96 1.92
N GLN A 264 18.86 -14.93 1.98
CA GLN A 264 19.93 -14.96 2.98
C GLN A 264 21.21 -14.46 2.33
N ASP A 265 21.97 -13.61 3.03
CA ASP A 265 23.27 -13.11 2.58
C ASP A 265 23.25 -12.56 1.14
N CYS A 266 22.18 -11.81 0.81
CA CYS A 266 21.92 -11.24 -0.52
C CYS A 266 21.88 -12.27 -1.67
N THR A 267 21.65 -13.55 -1.37
CA THR A 267 21.63 -14.66 -2.33
C THR A 267 20.23 -15.27 -2.44
N VAL A 268 19.76 -15.43 -3.68
CA VAL A 268 18.48 -16.05 -4.00
C VAL A 268 18.73 -17.46 -4.50
N TYR A 269 18.30 -18.46 -3.74
CA TYR A 269 18.39 -19.87 -4.13
C TYR A 269 17.15 -20.24 -4.94
N SER A 270 17.33 -20.57 -6.22
CA SER A 270 16.22 -20.90 -7.13
C SER A 270 15.41 -22.10 -6.66
N ALA A 271 16.05 -23.12 -6.09
CA ALA A 271 15.38 -24.29 -5.52
C ALA A 271 14.42 -23.91 -4.38
N ASP A 272 14.85 -23.08 -3.44
CA ASP A 272 14.03 -22.62 -2.31
C ASP A 272 12.83 -21.78 -2.77
N VAL A 273 13.02 -20.95 -3.80
CA VAL A 273 11.93 -20.16 -4.40
C VAL A 273 10.91 -21.08 -5.08
N LEU A 274 11.39 -22.09 -5.82
CA LEU A 274 10.52 -23.08 -6.46
C LEU A 274 9.76 -23.92 -5.41
N ASP A 275 10.39 -24.25 -4.29
CA ASP A 275 9.74 -24.96 -3.20
C ASP A 275 8.68 -24.09 -2.49
N CYS A 276 8.93 -22.79 -2.33
CA CYS A 276 7.90 -21.85 -1.88
C CYS A 276 6.70 -21.82 -2.85
N HIS A 277 6.96 -21.95 -4.15
CA HIS A 277 5.92 -22.01 -5.17
C HIS A 277 5.17 -23.36 -5.18
N LYS A 278 5.69 -24.46 -4.63
CA LYS A 278 5.00 -25.77 -4.63
C LYS A 278 3.92 -25.87 -3.56
N ALA A 279 2.83 -26.59 -3.86
CA ALA A 279 1.76 -26.80 -2.89
C ALA A 279 2.27 -27.47 -1.61
N PRO A 280 1.78 -27.07 -0.42
CA PRO A 280 1.90 -27.95 0.73
C PRO A 280 1.29 -29.28 0.32
N ARG A 281 2.09 -30.34 0.30
CA ARG A 281 1.57 -31.68 0.04
C ARG A 281 0.49 -31.93 1.08
N ALA A 282 -0.73 -32.17 0.64
CA ALA A 282 -1.77 -32.63 1.54
C ALA A 282 -1.30 -33.96 2.14
N GLY A 283 -0.89 -33.95 3.41
CA GLY A 283 -0.63 -35.18 4.17
C GLY A 283 0.83 -35.60 4.37
N GLU A 284 1.72 -34.72 4.85
CA GLU A 284 2.86 -35.20 5.65
C GLU A 284 2.41 -35.45 7.10
N THR A 285 1.60 -36.49 7.28
CA THR A 285 1.55 -37.26 8.53
C THR A 285 2.62 -38.35 8.44
N PRO A 286 3.38 -38.64 9.51
CA PRO A 286 4.48 -39.61 9.48
C PRO A 286 3.99 -41.07 9.54
N ASP A 287 2.97 -41.43 8.76
CA ASP A 287 2.46 -42.80 8.75
C ASP A 287 2.33 -43.31 7.30
N ASP A 288 3.26 -44.22 6.96
CA ASP A 288 3.37 -44.91 5.69
C ASP A 288 2.17 -45.83 5.46
N THR A 289 1.24 -45.44 4.58
CA THR A 289 0.44 -46.43 3.84
C THR A 289 0.19 -45.99 2.39
N PRO A 290 0.44 -46.86 1.39
CA PRO A 290 0.27 -46.51 -0.02
C PRO A 290 -1.22 -46.59 -0.41
N ARG A 291 -1.85 -45.45 -0.67
CA ARG A 291 -3.18 -45.41 -1.30
C ARG A 291 -3.05 -45.41 -2.83
N ASN A 292 -3.33 -46.56 -3.42
CA ASN A 292 -3.57 -46.72 -4.85
C ASN A 292 -4.94 -46.11 -5.22
N GLY A 293 -4.91 -44.94 -5.85
CA GLY A 293 -6.04 -44.33 -6.54
C GLY A 293 -5.52 -43.41 -7.63
N PRO A 294 -6.23 -43.24 -8.76
CA PRO A 294 -5.77 -42.35 -9.82
C PRO A 294 -5.66 -40.94 -9.28
N ALA A 295 -4.45 -40.37 -9.35
CA ALA A 295 -4.16 -39.02 -8.91
C ALA A 295 -5.11 -38.04 -9.62
N PRO A 296 -5.78 -37.12 -8.89
CA PRO A 296 -6.45 -36.00 -9.54
C PRO A 296 -5.39 -35.24 -10.34
N GLN A 297 -5.63 -35.07 -11.64
CA GLN A 297 -4.71 -34.33 -12.48
C GLN A 297 -4.49 -32.92 -11.91
N PRO A 298 -3.24 -32.46 -11.78
CA PRO A 298 -2.98 -31.14 -11.21
C PRO A 298 -3.38 -30.09 -12.24
N THR A 299 -4.57 -29.51 -12.09
CA THR A 299 -4.80 -28.17 -12.64
C THR A 299 -3.73 -27.26 -12.01
N PRO A 300 -2.83 -26.64 -12.78
CA PRO A 300 -1.89 -25.70 -12.20
C PRO A 300 -2.74 -24.56 -11.62
N PRO A 301 -2.66 -24.25 -10.31
CA PRO A 301 -3.45 -23.16 -9.81
C PRO A 301 -2.75 -21.90 -10.32
N ASN A 302 -3.34 -21.24 -11.30
CA ASN A 302 -2.93 -19.93 -11.84
C ASN A 302 -3.02 -18.80 -10.78
N ASN A 303 -3.05 -19.16 -9.50
CA ASN A 303 -3.31 -18.31 -8.35
C ASN A 303 -2.21 -18.46 -7.27
N ARG A 304 -1.06 -19.08 -7.60
CA ARG A 304 0.08 -19.20 -6.69
C ARG A 304 1.12 -18.15 -7.02
N ALA A 305 1.74 -17.59 -5.99
CA ALA A 305 2.78 -16.59 -6.15
C ALA A 305 3.83 -16.68 -5.05
N VAL A 306 5.04 -16.22 -5.36
CA VAL A 306 6.12 -16.05 -4.39
C VAL A 306 6.55 -14.58 -4.40
N VAL A 307 6.39 -13.91 -3.26
CA VAL A 307 6.95 -12.57 -3.04
C VAL A 307 8.41 -12.72 -2.63
N ILE A 308 9.32 -12.29 -3.50
CA ILE A 308 10.77 -12.37 -3.24
C ILE A 308 11.23 -11.04 -2.64
N LEU A 309 11.81 -11.11 -1.44
CA LEU A 309 12.32 -9.95 -0.70
C LEU A 309 13.83 -10.12 -0.53
N VAL A 310 14.59 -9.10 -0.93
CA VAL A 310 16.06 -9.10 -0.85
C VAL A 310 16.53 -7.93 0.01
N PRO A 311 16.65 -8.11 1.34
CA PRO A 311 17.23 -7.08 2.20
C PRO A 311 18.72 -6.91 1.87
N VAL A 312 19.13 -5.70 1.53
CA VAL A 312 20.51 -5.39 1.12
C VAL A 312 21.10 -4.25 1.94
N ARG A 313 22.42 -4.27 2.10
CA ARG A 313 23.22 -3.14 2.61
C ARG A 313 24.21 -2.71 1.54
N LEU A 314 23.92 -1.59 0.88
CA LEU A 314 24.69 -1.09 -0.27
C LEU A 314 25.87 -0.17 0.12
N GLY A 315 26.17 -0.04 1.41
CA GLY A 315 27.26 0.80 1.91
C GLY A 315 27.31 0.93 3.43
N GLY A 316 28.26 1.75 3.90
CA GLY A 316 28.45 2.09 5.31
C GLY A 316 27.42 3.10 5.78
N GLU A 317 27.80 4.39 5.77
CA GLU A 317 26.92 5.52 6.07
C GLU A 317 26.13 6.00 4.84
N ARG A 318 26.72 5.85 3.65
CA ARG A 318 26.13 6.23 2.37
C ARG A 318 26.15 5.04 1.42
N THR A 319 25.16 4.99 0.53
CA THR A 319 25.12 4.03 -0.58
C THR A 319 26.37 4.19 -1.44
N ASN A 320 27.05 3.08 -1.74
CA ASN A 320 28.19 3.09 -2.65
C ASN A 320 27.71 3.39 -4.09
N PRO A 321 28.25 4.42 -4.77
CA PRO A 321 27.84 4.79 -6.12
C PRO A 321 27.93 3.67 -7.16
N VAL A 322 28.78 2.65 -6.95
CA VAL A 322 28.88 1.48 -7.84
C VAL A 322 27.54 0.76 -8.02
N TYR A 323 26.64 0.85 -7.03
CA TYR A 323 25.34 0.21 -7.07
C TYR A 323 24.22 1.09 -7.64
N PHE A 324 24.49 2.35 -8.02
CA PHE A 324 23.43 3.27 -8.47
C PHE A 324 22.76 2.78 -9.74
N GLU A 325 23.53 2.39 -10.76
CA GLU A 325 22.95 1.87 -12.01
C GLU A 325 22.22 0.55 -11.77
N PHE A 326 22.77 -0.34 -10.95
CA PHE A 326 22.08 -1.57 -10.56
C PHE A 326 20.73 -1.28 -9.89
N ALA A 327 20.69 -0.36 -8.92
CA ALA A 327 19.46 0.03 -8.24
C ALA A 327 18.41 0.65 -9.17
N LYS A 328 18.84 1.40 -10.20
CA LYS A 328 17.93 1.93 -11.23
C LYS A 328 17.34 0.83 -12.11
N THR A 329 18.15 -0.18 -12.49
CA THR A 329 17.67 -1.30 -13.32
C THR A 329 16.67 -2.21 -12.62
N THR A 330 16.60 -2.15 -11.29
CA THR A 330 15.62 -2.90 -10.48
C THR A 330 14.29 -2.17 -10.26
N ALA A 331 14.15 -0.93 -10.73
CA ALA A 331 13.01 -0.03 -10.47
C ALA A 331 11.84 -0.21 -11.45
#